data_AF-A0AAN8Y4J4-F1
#
_entry.id   AF-A0AAN8Y4J4-F1
#
_cell.length_a   1.000
_cell.length_b   1.000
_cell.length_c   1.000
_cell.angle_alpha   90.00
_cell.angle_beta   90.00
_cell.angle_gamma   90.00
#
_symmetry.space_group_name_H-M   'P 1'
#
loop_
_entity.id
_entity.type
_entity.pdbx_description
1 polymer ?
#
loop_
_entity_poly.entity_id
_entity_poly.type
_entity_poly.pdbx_seq_one_letter_code
_entity_poly.pdbx_strand_id
1 'polypeptide(L)'
;MFVPSDGAFLNLKTGTLNSFSDQRKAELVKFHILPSYFSLSQFQTASNPLNTQAGGTTNREFPINITTNGTAVNITTGIVNASVSSTICTDNQLAIYQVDKVLLPLQFFVPPLPPAPAPAPSKPKKDASSSDSSSVNVVPSGATSLLPHMLQGMVYPGCFFFLSVCFVYMS
;
A
#
# COMPACT_ATOMS: atom_id res chain seq x y z
N MET A 1 -2.33 11.59 16.57
CA MET A 1 -2.92 12.69 15.78
C MET A 1 -2.00 13.89 15.86
N PHE A 2 -1.74 14.52 14.72
CA PHE A 2 -0.99 15.77 14.62
C PHE A 2 -1.96 16.94 14.52
N VAL A 3 -1.85 17.91 15.43
CA VAL A 3 -2.75 19.06 15.50
C VAL A 3 -1.95 20.30 15.15
N PRO A 4 -2.26 20.97 14.03
CA PRO A 4 -1.60 22.24 13.72
C PRO A 4 -1.99 23.30 14.75
N SER A 5 -1.01 24.08 15.21
CA SER A 5 -1.25 25.26 16.04
C SER A 5 -2.00 26.35 15.26
N ASP A 6 -2.57 27.34 15.94
CA ASP A 6 -3.20 28.49 15.26
C ASP A 6 -2.21 29.22 14.34
N GLY A 7 -0.96 29.39 14.82
CA GLY A 7 0.13 29.93 14.02
C GLY A 7 0.44 29.10 12.76
N ALA A 8 0.21 27.80 12.77
CA ALA A 8 0.38 26.94 11.60
C ALA A 8 -0.58 27.31 10.46
N PHE A 9 -1.82 27.66 10.79
CA PHE A 9 -2.83 28.10 9.81
C PHE A 9 -2.54 29.50 9.28
N LEU A 10 -1.99 30.39 10.11
CA LEU A 10 -1.58 31.73 9.69
C LEU A 10 -0.41 31.69 8.69
N ASN A 11 0.50 30.73 8.83
CA ASN A 11 1.64 30.55 7.93
C ASN A 11 1.30 29.77 6.65
N LEU A 12 0.05 29.31 6.49
CA LEU A 12 -0.37 28.71 5.23
C LEU A 12 -0.57 29.77 4.15
N LYS A 13 -0.30 29.38 2.90
CA LYS A 13 -0.57 30.24 1.76
C LYS A 13 -2.06 30.57 1.69
N THR A 14 -2.37 31.87 1.62
CA THR A 14 -3.75 32.36 1.58
C THR A 14 -4.49 31.73 0.40
N GLY A 15 -5.70 31.23 0.67
CA GLY A 15 -6.56 30.61 -0.34
C GLY A 15 -6.30 29.12 -0.58
N THR A 16 -5.25 28.50 -0.01
CA THR A 16 -5.00 27.05 -0.20
C THR A 16 -6.17 26.20 0.25
N LEU A 17 -6.66 26.38 1.48
CA LEU A 17 -7.80 25.60 1.99
C LEU A 17 -9.12 25.92 1.26
N ASN A 18 -9.26 27.14 0.72
CA ASN A 18 -10.42 27.55 -0.07
C ASN A 18 -10.41 26.95 -1.49
N SER A 19 -9.23 26.61 -2.01
CA SER A 19 -9.09 25.98 -3.33
C SER A 19 -9.47 24.49 -3.34
N PHE A 20 -9.63 23.88 -2.16
CA PHE A 20 -9.95 22.46 -2.02
C PHE A 20 -11.47 22.22 -1.98
N SER A 21 -11.91 21.13 -2.61
CA SER A 21 -13.28 20.63 -2.43
C SER A 21 -13.49 20.12 -1.00
N ASP A 22 -14.73 19.99 -0.57
CA ASP A 22 -15.03 19.50 0.79
C ASP A 22 -14.53 18.08 1.03
N GLN A 23 -14.53 17.24 -0.01
CA GLN A 23 -13.89 15.93 0.05
C GLN A 23 -12.38 16.04 0.32
N ARG A 24 -11.66 16.92 -0.39
CA ARG A 24 -10.23 17.14 -0.16
C ARG A 24 -9.94 17.73 1.22
N LYS A 25 -10.82 18.58 1.75
CA LYS A 25 -10.70 19.09 3.13
C LYS A 25 -10.88 17.95 4.14
N ALA A 26 -11.84 17.05 3.93
CA ALA A 26 -12.02 15.88 4.79
C ALA A 26 -10.80 14.96 4.75
N GLU A 27 -10.24 14.70 3.57
CA GLU A 27 -8.99 13.95 3.40
C GLU A 27 -7.80 14.65 4.09
N LEU A 28 -7.72 15.98 4.03
CA LEU A 28 -6.71 16.76 4.74
C LEU A 28 -6.79 16.56 6.25
N VAL A 29 -7.99 16.59 6.83
CA VAL A 29 -8.19 16.32 8.25
C VAL A 29 -7.76 14.90 8.60
N LYS A 30 -8.13 13.92 7.77
CA LYS A 30 -7.70 12.52 7.96
C LYS A 30 -6.19 12.34 7.84
N PHE A 31 -5.52 13.16 7.02
CA PHE A 31 -4.07 13.13 6.85
C PHE A 31 -3.31 13.49 8.14
N HIS A 32 -3.97 14.23 9.04
CA HIS A 32 -3.42 14.58 10.34
C HIS A 32 -3.57 13.45 11.38
N ILE A 33 -4.19 12.33 11.03
CA ILE A 33 -4.47 11.24 11.95
C ILE A 33 -3.72 10.00 11.50
N LEU A 34 -3.03 9.35 12.45
CA LEU A 34 -2.38 8.06 12.21
C LEU A 34 -3.37 6.93 12.53
N PRO A 35 -3.30 5.79 11.81
CA PRO A 35 -4.17 4.65 12.05
C PRO A 35 -3.89 3.90 13.36
N SER A 36 -2.72 4.12 13.95
CA SER A 36 -2.32 3.49 15.20
C SER A 36 -1.67 4.51 16.12
N TYR A 37 -1.64 4.18 17.42
CA TYR A 37 -0.93 4.95 18.42
C TYR A 37 0.60 4.87 18.19
N PHE A 38 1.26 6.02 18.32
CA PHE A 38 2.72 6.12 18.30
C PHE A 38 3.17 7.07 19.42
N SER A 39 4.04 6.58 20.30
CA SER A 39 4.79 7.40 21.24
C SER A 39 6.01 8.06 20.56
N LEU A 40 6.62 9.05 21.22
CA LEU A 40 7.85 9.70 20.74
C LEU A 40 8.98 8.69 20.48
N SER A 41 9.13 7.68 21.33
CA SER A 41 10.12 6.61 21.15
C SER A 41 9.77 5.68 19.99
N GLN A 42 8.48 5.37 19.79
CA GLN A 42 8.06 4.55 18.65
C GLN A 42 8.31 5.27 17.32
N PHE A 43 8.26 6.59 17.28
CA PHE A 43 8.65 7.36 16.10
C PHE A 43 10.13 7.24 15.74
N GLN A 44 11.02 6.97 16.70
CA GLN A 44 12.45 6.79 16.44
C GLN A 44 12.74 5.47 15.70
N THR A 45 11.92 4.44 15.97
CA THR A 45 12.05 3.11 15.38
C THR A 45 11.03 2.86 14.27
N ALA A 46 10.19 3.85 13.95
CA ALA A 46 9.15 3.74 12.94
C ALA A 46 9.78 3.60 11.55
N SER A 47 9.28 2.65 10.76
CA SER A 47 9.65 2.55 9.36
C SER A 47 8.95 3.63 8.56
N ASN A 48 9.68 4.27 7.66
CA ASN A 48 9.15 5.28 6.76
C ASN A 48 8.88 4.68 5.36
N PRO A 49 7.85 5.15 4.64
CA PRO A 49 6.86 6.16 5.04
C PRO A 49 5.75 5.59 5.94
N LEU A 50 5.16 6.44 6.78
CA LEU A 50 3.97 6.12 7.57
C LEU A 50 2.68 6.46 6.83
N ASN A 51 1.69 5.59 7.02
CA ASN A 51 0.35 5.77 6.50
C ASN A 51 -0.50 6.62 7.45
N THR A 52 -1.46 7.35 6.88
CA THR A 52 -2.42 8.18 7.63
C THR A 52 -3.84 7.65 7.43
N GLN A 53 -4.79 8.14 8.22
CA GLN A 53 -6.22 7.80 8.07
C GLN A 53 -6.83 8.34 6.77
N ALA A 54 -6.13 9.22 6.04
CA ALA A 54 -6.57 9.63 4.71
C ALA A 54 -6.56 8.44 3.73
N GLY A 55 -5.84 7.37 4.07
CA GLY A 55 -5.78 6.15 3.30
C GLY A 55 -4.87 6.29 2.09
N GLY A 56 -5.27 5.68 0.99
CA GLY A 56 -4.48 5.56 -0.23
C GLY A 56 -4.42 4.10 -0.68
N THR A 57 -4.73 3.86 -1.93
CA THR A 57 -4.57 2.56 -2.60
C THR A 57 -3.10 2.24 -2.88
N THR A 58 -2.23 3.25 -2.87
CA THR A 58 -0.79 3.11 -3.05
C THR A 58 -0.02 3.87 -1.98
N ASN A 59 1.20 3.41 -1.66
CA ASN A 59 2.14 4.05 -0.71
C ASN A 59 2.57 5.49 -1.12
N ARG A 60 1.95 6.07 -2.15
CA ARG A 60 2.27 7.37 -2.75
C ARG A 60 1.18 8.42 -2.58
N GLU A 61 -0.04 8.04 -2.22
CA GLU A 61 -1.13 9.01 -2.12
C GLU A 61 -0.95 9.87 -0.87
N PHE A 62 -0.84 9.25 0.30
CA PHE A 62 -0.75 9.98 1.57
C PHE A 62 0.42 9.53 2.49
N PRO A 63 1.67 9.45 2.01
CA PRO A 63 2.80 9.14 2.88
C PRO A 63 3.19 10.35 3.74
N ILE A 64 3.52 10.10 5.01
CA ILE A 64 4.30 11.02 5.83
C ILE A 64 5.61 10.36 6.22
N ASN A 65 6.70 11.11 6.24
CA ASN A 65 7.97 10.62 6.78
C ASN A 65 8.26 11.29 8.10
N ILE A 66 8.68 10.50 9.09
CA ILE A 66 9.04 10.97 10.41
C ILE A 66 10.54 10.76 10.62
N THR A 67 11.19 11.81 11.08
CA THR A 67 12.60 11.80 11.44
C THR A 67 12.74 12.35 12.84
N THR A 68 13.56 11.71 13.66
CA THR A 68 13.77 12.12 15.05
C THR A 68 15.20 12.59 15.24
N ASN A 69 15.38 13.74 15.89
CA ASN A 69 16.69 14.24 16.30
C ASN A 69 16.67 14.40 17.83
N GLY A 70 17.23 13.42 18.53
CA GLY A 70 17.11 13.31 19.99
C GLY A 70 15.65 13.19 20.41
N THR A 71 15.13 14.23 21.05
CA THR A 71 13.73 14.33 21.49
C THR A 71 12.82 15.06 20.49
N ALA A 72 13.40 15.73 19.49
CA ALA A 72 12.62 16.47 18.49
C ALA A 72 12.13 15.53 17.38
N VAL A 73 10.85 15.64 17.03
CA VAL A 73 10.21 14.87 15.95
C VAL A 73 9.88 15.80 14.80
N ASN A 74 10.41 15.51 13.61
CA ASN A 74 10.15 16.25 12.39
C ASN A 74 9.37 15.37 11.41
N ILE A 75 8.39 15.97 10.75
CA ILE A 75 7.42 15.34 9.87
C ILE A 75 7.54 15.99 8.51
N THR A 76 7.76 15.20 7.47
CA THR A 76 7.90 15.68 6.09
C THR A 76 6.88 15.03 5.18
N THR A 77 6.22 15.85 4.36
CA THR A 77 5.18 15.41 3.41
C THR A 77 5.58 15.58 1.95
N GLY A 78 6.82 16.03 1.70
CA GLY A 78 7.32 16.45 0.38
C GLY A 78 6.86 17.86 -0.04
N ILE A 79 5.80 18.40 0.59
CA ILE A 79 5.35 19.80 0.40
C ILE A 79 5.75 20.66 1.58
N VAL A 80 5.61 20.13 2.79
CA VAL A 80 5.95 20.84 4.04
C VAL A 80 6.88 20.00 4.90
N ASN A 81 7.70 20.69 5.68
CA ASN A 81 8.47 20.14 6.78
C ASN A 81 7.95 20.78 8.07
N ALA A 82 7.34 19.97 8.92
CA ALA A 82 6.75 20.38 10.19
C ALA A 82 7.52 19.75 11.35
N SER A 83 7.53 20.41 12.51
CA SER A 83 8.12 19.90 13.73
C SER A 83 7.06 19.80 14.83
N VAL A 84 7.15 18.75 15.64
CA VAL A 84 6.31 18.59 16.83
C VAL A 84 6.77 19.62 17.87
N SER A 85 5.91 20.60 18.11
CA SER A 85 6.18 21.70 19.05
C SER A 85 5.87 21.33 20.49
N SER A 86 4.82 20.53 20.70
CA SER A 86 4.39 20.13 22.04
C SER A 86 3.56 18.84 21.99
N THR A 87 3.48 18.13 23.11
CA THR A 87 2.55 17.02 23.30
C THR A 87 1.39 17.51 24.15
N ILE A 88 0.19 17.54 23.57
CA ILE A 88 -1.02 18.02 24.25
C ILE A 88 -1.57 16.94 25.18
N CYS A 89 -1.60 15.70 24.70
CA CYS A 89 -2.11 14.56 25.45
C CYS A 89 -1.46 13.26 24.96
N THR A 90 -1.24 12.31 25.87
CA THR A 90 -0.80 10.95 25.54
C THR A 90 -1.29 9.98 26.62
N ASP A 91 -2.03 8.94 26.24
CA ASP A 91 -2.66 8.00 27.18
C ASP A 91 -2.57 6.51 26.76
N ASN A 92 -1.49 6.12 26.06
CA ASN A 92 -1.23 4.76 25.54
C ASN A 92 -2.26 4.23 24.52
N GLN A 93 -3.36 4.94 24.28
CA GLN A 93 -4.36 4.64 23.26
C GLN A 93 -4.44 5.76 22.22
N LEU A 94 -4.27 7.00 22.67
CA LEU A 94 -4.27 8.21 21.88
C LEU A 94 -3.03 9.05 22.21
N ALA A 95 -2.46 9.66 21.19
CA ALA A 95 -1.47 10.71 21.35
C ALA A 95 -1.85 11.89 20.46
N ILE A 96 -1.82 13.09 21.04
CA ILE A 96 -2.11 14.35 20.37
C ILE A 96 -0.84 15.20 20.42
N TYR A 97 -0.24 15.39 19.25
CA TYR A 97 1.00 16.14 19.07
C TYR A 97 0.70 17.44 18.36
N GLN A 98 1.07 18.56 18.96
CA GLN A 98 0.97 19.86 18.32
C GLN A 98 2.11 20.03 17.31
N VAL A 99 1.79 20.51 16.11
CA VAL A 99 2.76 20.79 15.05
C VAL A 99 2.74 22.26 14.64
N ASP A 100 3.89 22.74 14.16
CA ASP A 100 4.09 24.14 13.76
C ASP A 100 3.54 24.48 12.36
N LYS A 101 3.26 23.47 11.53
CA LYS A 101 2.70 23.63 10.18
C LYS A 101 1.56 22.66 9.92
N VAL A 102 0.60 23.08 9.11
CA VAL A 102 -0.47 22.20 8.61
C VAL A 102 0.14 21.21 7.63
N LEU A 103 -0.10 19.92 7.85
CA LEU A 103 0.41 18.86 6.99
C LEU A 103 -0.36 18.84 5.67
N LEU A 104 0.37 18.98 4.56
CA LEU A 104 -0.18 19.06 3.21
C LEU A 104 0.21 17.80 2.41
N PRO A 105 -0.75 16.98 1.95
CA PRO A 105 -0.49 15.83 1.09
C PRO A 105 0.09 16.24 -0.26
N LEU A 106 1.15 15.57 -0.71
CA LEU A 106 1.80 15.88 -1.98
C LEU A 106 0.87 15.78 -3.20
N GLN A 107 0.00 14.78 -3.21
CA GLN A 107 -0.94 14.54 -4.32
C GLN A 107 -1.96 15.67 -4.56
N PHE A 108 -2.18 16.57 -3.60
CA PHE A 108 -3.08 17.71 -3.83
C PHE A 108 -2.45 18.79 -4.69
N PHE A 109 -1.12 18.79 -4.77
CA PHE A 109 -0.31 19.82 -5.43
C PHE A 109 0.43 19.28 -6.65
N VAL A 110 0.56 17.96 -6.77
CA VAL A 110 1.22 17.31 -7.91
C VAL A 110 0.17 16.60 -8.76
N PRO A 111 0.14 16.82 -10.09
CA PRO A 111 -0.72 16.08 -10.98
C PRO A 111 -0.49 14.56 -10.85
N PRO A 112 -1.54 13.73 -10.99
CA PRO A 112 -1.36 12.27 -11.02
C PRO A 112 -0.33 11.86 -12.06
N LEU A 113 0.53 10.90 -11.71
CA LEU A 113 1.43 10.28 -12.68
C LEU A 113 0.59 9.65 -13.80
N PRO A 114 1.01 9.77 -15.07
CA PRO A 114 0.32 9.09 -16.16
C PRO A 114 0.30 7.57 -15.89
N PRO A 115 -0.75 6.86 -16.33
CA PRO A 115 -0.83 5.42 -16.18
C PRO A 115 0.44 4.77 -16.75
N ALA A 116 1.01 3.81 -16.01
CA ALA A 116 2.15 3.06 -16.52
C ALA A 116 1.78 2.45 -17.89
N PRO A 117 2.66 2.53 -18.90
CA PRO A 117 2.41 1.92 -20.21
C PRO A 117 2.02 0.45 -20.02
N ALA A 118 0.92 0.04 -20.64
CA ALA A 118 0.46 -1.34 -20.55
C ALA A 118 1.60 -2.30 -20.97
N PRO A 119 1.81 -3.42 -20.26
CA PRO A 119 2.78 -4.43 -20.66
C PRO A 119 2.51 -4.82 -22.12
N ALA A 120 3.54 -4.75 -22.96
CA ALA A 120 3.40 -5.09 -24.37
C ALA A 120 2.86 -6.52 -24.51
N PRO A 121 1.87 -6.78 -25.39
CA PRO A 121 1.33 -8.11 -25.58
C PRO A 121 2.44 -9.08 -26.00
N SER A 122 2.60 -10.16 -25.24
CA SER A 122 3.52 -11.25 -25.56
C SER A 122 3.23 -11.78 -26.96
N LYS A 123 4.21 -11.66 -27.87
CA LYS A 123 4.14 -12.24 -29.22
C LYS A 123 3.80 -13.74 -29.12
N PRO A 124 2.78 -14.24 -29.85
CA PRO A 124 2.54 -15.67 -29.94
C PRO A 124 3.73 -16.34 -30.64
N LYS A 125 4.31 -17.37 -30.00
CA LYS A 125 5.23 -18.29 -30.66
C LYS A 125 4.44 -19.06 -31.72
N LYS A 126 4.87 -18.92 -32.98
CA LYS A 126 4.35 -19.65 -34.13
C LYS A 126 4.95 -21.06 -34.09
N ASP A 127 4.11 -22.06 -33.81
CA ASP A 127 4.43 -23.46 -34.07
C ASP A 127 4.36 -23.73 -35.58
N ALA A 128 5.41 -24.37 -36.12
CA ALA A 128 5.45 -25.11 -37.37
C ALA A 128 6.77 -25.91 -37.39
N SER A 129 6.91 -27.14 -37.88
CA SER A 129 6.06 -28.24 -38.32
C SER A 129 7.04 -29.29 -38.89
N SER A 130 6.78 -30.60 -38.70
CA SER A 130 7.16 -31.73 -39.60
C SER A 130 6.98 -33.05 -38.83
N SER A 131 6.54 -34.20 -39.33
CA SER A 131 6.12 -34.72 -40.64
C SER A 131 5.39 -36.05 -40.34
N ASP A 132 4.19 -36.29 -40.86
CA ASP A 132 3.85 -37.29 -41.90
C ASP A 132 3.77 -38.78 -41.48
N SER A 133 2.61 -39.37 -41.84
CA SER A 133 2.32 -40.76 -42.18
C SER A 133 2.13 -41.88 -41.14
N SER A 134 0.84 -42.17 -40.93
CA SER A 134 0.11 -43.42 -41.21
C SER A 134 0.43 -44.76 -40.49
N SER A 135 -0.69 -45.36 -40.04
CA SER A 135 -1.03 -46.80 -39.93
C SER A 135 -0.90 -47.56 -38.58
N VAL A 136 -2.09 -47.88 -38.04
CA VAL A 136 -2.61 -49.21 -37.65
C VAL A 136 -2.09 -49.92 -36.37
N ASN A 137 -3.06 -50.11 -35.46
CA ASN A 137 -3.39 -51.22 -34.55
C ASN A 137 -2.36 -51.85 -33.58
N VAL A 138 -2.68 -51.66 -32.29
CA VAL A 138 -2.88 -52.61 -31.17
C VAL A 138 -2.05 -53.91 -31.08
N VAL A 139 -1.40 -54.10 -29.91
CA VAL A 139 -1.32 -55.30 -29.01
C VAL A 139 0.11 -55.48 -28.39
N PRO A 140 0.23 -55.99 -27.14
CA PRO A 140 1.23 -55.56 -26.15
C PRO A 140 2.33 -56.61 -25.83
N SER A 141 3.10 -56.36 -24.75
CA SER A 141 3.98 -57.26 -23.96
C SER A 141 5.50 -57.14 -24.19
N GLY A 142 6.24 -57.04 -23.08
CA GLY A 142 7.68 -57.30 -23.01
C GLY A 142 8.42 -56.42 -22.00
N ALA A 143 8.92 -57.02 -20.93
CA ALA A 143 9.44 -56.41 -19.71
C ALA A 143 10.93 -55.94 -19.75
N THR A 144 11.41 -55.50 -18.57
CA THR A 144 12.78 -55.19 -18.08
C THR A 144 13.15 -53.70 -18.13
N SER A 145 12.94 -52.92 -17.06
CA SER A 145 13.67 -52.82 -15.78
C SER A 145 15.16 -52.50 -15.95
N LEU A 146 15.57 -51.27 -15.61
CA LEU A 146 16.56 -50.97 -14.55
C LEU A 146 16.50 -49.44 -14.21
N LEU A 147 16.02 -49.15 -12.99
CA LEU A 147 16.33 -47.95 -12.21
C LEU A 147 17.84 -47.95 -11.86
N PRO A 148 18.51 -46.82 -11.55
CA PRO A 148 18.13 -45.90 -10.44
C PRO A 148 18.48 -44.42 -10.78
N HIS A 149 18.39 -43.38 -9.95
CA HIS A 149 18.22 -43.20 -8.51
C HIS A 149 17.88 -41.70 -8.31
N MET A 150 16.70 -41.42 -7.74
CA MET A 150 16.44 -40.40 -6.69
C MET A 150 16.61 -38.90 -7.00
N LEU A 151 15.80 -37.97 -6.47
CA LEU A 151 14.75 -38.04 -5.46
C LEU A 151 13.77 -36.87 -5.65
N GLN A 152 12.53 -37.11 -5.23
CA GLN A 152 11.39 -36.23 -4.99
C GLN A 152 11.72 -34.96 -4.16
N GLY A 153 10.86 -33.94 -4.05
CA GLY A 153 9.42 -33.83 -4.28
C GLY A 153 8.99 -32.35 -4.21
N MET A 154 7.71 -31.95 -4.16
CA MET A 154 6.45 -32.62 -3.95
C MET A 154 5.37 -31.63 -4.44
N VAL A 155 4.56 -31.99 -5.44
CA VAL A 155 3.34 -31.25 -5.81
C VAL A 155 2.17 -31.91 -5.09
N TYR A 156 1.39 -31.14 -4.35
CA TYR A 156 0.11 -31.57 -3.77
C TYR A 156 -1.03 -30.90 -4.55
N PRO A 157 -1.85 -31.64 -5.31
CA PRO A 157 -3.14 -31.18 -5.78
C PRO A 157 -4.25 -32.00 -5.11
N GLY A 158 -5.09 -31.34 -4.34
CA GLY A 158 -6.32 -31.88 -3.79
C GLY A 158 -7.00 -30.77 -2.99
N CYS A 159 -8.30 -30.51 -3.07
CA CYS A 159 -9.39 -31.20 -3.72
C CYS A 159 -10.43 -30.13 -4.08
N PHE A 160 -11.16 -30.38 -5.17
CA PHE A 160 -12.51 -29.88 -5.43
C PHE A 160 -13.33 -29.81 -4.13
N PHE A 161 -13.93 -28.67 -3.76
CA PHE A 161 -15.23 -28.66 -3.06
C PHE A 161 -15.92 -27.27 -3.21
N PHE A 162 -16.99 -27.26 -4.01
CA PHE A 162 -18.25 -26.50 -3.89
C PHE A 162 -18.31 -24.98 -4.14
N LEU A 163 -18.84 -24.66 -5.32
CA LEU A 163 -19.74 -23.51 -5.54
C LEU A 163 -21.14 -23.85 -5.01
N SER A 164 -21.82 -22.83 -4.50
CA SER A 164 -23.29 -22.63 -4.44
C SER A 164 -23.95 -22.65 -3.06
N VAL A 165 -24.81 -21.65 -2.88
CA VAL A 165 -25.87 -21.43 -1.87
C VAL A 165 -25.47 -20.70 -0.57
N CYS A 166 -25.67 -19.37 -0.58
CA CYS A 166 -26.18 -18.60 0.57
C CYS A 166 -26.90 -17.33 0.06
N PHE A 167 -27.97 -17.53 -0.71
CA PHE A 167 -28.97 -16.50 -1.04
C PHE A 167 -30.20 -16.72 -0.15
N VAL A 168 -30.06 -16.71 1.18
CA VAL A 168 -31.17 -16.53 2.15
C VAL A 168 -30.56 -16.07 3.48
N TYR A 169 -30.37 -14.76 3.67
CA TYR A 169 -30.27 -14.19 5.02
C TYR A 169 -30.70 -12.72 4.99
N MET A 170 -32.01 -12.50 4.81
CA MET A 170 -32.69 -11.31 5.30
C MET A 170 -33.99 -11.79 5.91
N SER A 171 -34.01 -11.91 7.24
CA SER A 171 -35.20 -11.96 8.08
C SER A 171 -35.34 -10.64 8.79
#